data_AF-A0A653I2F2-F1
#
_entry.id   AF-A0A653I2F2-F1
#
_cell.length_a   1.000
_cell.length_b   1.000
_cell.length_c   1.000
_cell.angle_alpha   90.00
_cell.angle_beta   90.00
_cell.angle_gamma   90.00
#
_symmetry.space_group_name_H-M   'P 1'
#
loop_
_entity.id
_entity.type
_entity.pdbx_description
1 polymer ?
#
loop_
_entity_poly.entity_id
_entity_poly.type
_entity_poly.pdbx_seq_one_letter_code
_entity_poly.pdbx_strand_id
1 'polypeptide(L)'
;MISCRWIQSLIGLLVFCCVNAFAQNGHLSFPVQVVMLTESRKAADLIDERRVLQWIEHLNASFRTREGAILVNFGPVVFRKYSEIQDSQCALAQAGDRASPYEGDVVARWVNECHDEVVRSATHINVYIVDSYSTGKGFSHQDGHGRRNSNRPYVLLDWERLLSGYQSPLEHEMGHAFGLGHVCAPGATVRTPTNIMASADCKKGSGGLRNIGFDSDQANTIRKYAELIHKKLRQ
;
A
#
# COMPACT_ATOMS: atom_id res chain seq x y z
N MET A 1 -43.49 38.45 -41.49
CA MET A 1 -43.89 37.03 -41.41
C MET A 1 -42.86 36.19 -42.14
N ILE A 2 -42.23 35.23 -41.44
CA ILE A 2 -41.66 33.91 -41.87
C ILE A 2 -41.08 33.83 -43.29
N SER A 3 -39.92 33.25 -43.60
CA SER A 3 -38.70 32.76 -42.93
C SER A 3 -37.74 32.46 -44.10
N CYS A 4 -36.43 32.60 -43.91
CA CYS A 4 -35.45 32.15 -44.90
C CYS A 4 -34.27 31.43 -44.22
N ARG A 5 -34.41 30.10 -44.21
CA ARG A 5 -33.41 29.06 -44.49
C ARG A 5 -31.90 29.40 -44.55
N TRP A 6 -31.17 28.65 -43.70
CA TRP A 6 -29.83 28.00 -43.84
C TRP A 6 -28.58 28.84 -44.11
N ILE A 7 -27.70 28.96 -43.08
CA ILE A 7 -26.23 29.01 -43.23
C ILE A 7 -25.54 28.31 -42.03
N GLN A 8 -24.85 27.21 -42.36
CA GLN A 8 -23.54 26.70 -41.88
C GLN A 8 -23.30 26.26 -40.42
N SER A 9 -23.01 24.96 -40.32
CA SER A 9 -21.83 24.34 -39.71
C SER A 9 -21.17 24.99 -38.50
N LEU A 10 -21.27 24.31 -37.35
CA LEU A 10 -20.15 24.22 -36.41
C LEU A 10 -20.01 22.78 -35.90
N ILE A 11 -18.99 22.13 -36.47
CA ILE A 11 -18.28 20.99 -35.90
C ILE A 11 -17.57 21.50 -34.65
N GLY A 12 -17.73 20.80 -33.53
CA GLY A 12 -17.05 21.14 -32.28
C GLY A 12 -17.21 20.07 -31.22
N LEU A 13 -16.42 19.00 -31.37
CA LEU A 13 -15.97 18.06 -30.34
C LEU A 13 -16.42 18.38 -28.89
N LEU A 14 -17.32 17.56 -28.35
CA LEU A 14 -17.49 17.39 -26.90
C LEU A 14 -16.84 16.05 -26.54
N VAL A 15 -15.51 16.04 -26.48
CA VAL A 15 -14.73 14.95 -25.89
C VAL A 15 -13.62 15.56 -25.04
N PHE A 16 -13.43 14.97 -23.86
CA PHE A 16 -12.34 15.19 -22.89
C PHE A 16 -12.41 16.49 -22.07
N CYS A 17 -12.93 16.36 -20.84
CA CYS A 17 -12.07 16.34 -19.65
C CYS A 17 -12.92 16.09 -18.38
N CYS A 18 -13.29 14.83 -18.14
CA CYS A 18 -13.53 14.38 -16.77
C CYS A 18 -12.19 13.94 -16.16
N VAL A 19 -11.29 14.89 -15.97
CA VAL A 19 -10.10 14.72 -15.14
C VAL A 19 -9.88 16.05 -14.46
N ASN A 20 -10.14 16.07 -13.16
CA ASN A 20 -9.66 16.97 -12.11
C ASN A 20 -10.78 17.32 -11.13
N ALA A 21 -11.16 16.34 -10.32
CA ALA A 21 -11.92 16.59 -9.11
C ALA A 21 -11.45 15.70 -7.95
N PHE A 22 -10.13 15.70 -7.69
CA PHE A 22 -9.58 15.21 -6.43
C PHE A 22 -8.46 16.14 -5.95
N ALA A 23 -8.82 17.40 -5.71
CA ALA A 23 -8.08 18.26 -4.81
C ALA A 23 -9.04 18.69 -3.70
N GLN A 24 -9.43 17.74 -2.85
CA GLN A 24 -10.11 18.07 -1.60
C GLN A 24 -9.09 17.97 -0.46
N ASN A 25 -8.72 19.17 0.03
CA ASN A 25 -7.78 19.47 1.12
C ASN A 25 -6.32 19.19 0.77
N GLY A 26 -5.44 20.19 0.90
CA GLY A 26 -4.03 20.19 0.45
C GLY A 26 -3.06 19.20 1.11
N HIS A 27 -3.50 17.96 1.33
CA HIS A 27 -2.70 16.83 1.76
C HIS A 27 -1.94 16.23 0.57
N LEU A 28 -0.73 15.75 0.83
CA LEU A 28 0.04 15.03 -0.18
C LEU A 28 -0.67 13.73 -0.56
N SER A 29 -0.71 13.47 -1.86
CA SER A 29 -1.29 12.26 -2.44
C SER A 29 -0.21 11.41 -3.08
N PHE A 30 -0.27 10.10 -2.84
CA PHE A 30 0.71 9.13 -3.29
C PHE A 30 0.04 8.09 -4.21
N PRO A 31 0.42 8.04 -5.50
CA PRO A 31 0.05 6.93 -6.36
C PRO A 31 0.52 5.60 -5.74
N VAL A 32 -0.29 4.55 -5.84
CA VAL A 32 0.03 3.23 -5.30
C VAL A 32 0.01 2.19 -6.40
N GLN A 33 1.07 1.39 -6.51
CA GLN A 33 1.10 0.21 -7.36
C GLN A 33 1.05 -1.02 -6.47
N VAL A 34 0.00 -1.82 -6.62
CA VAL A 34 -0.16 -3.09 -5.92
C VAL A 34 0.17 -4.22 -6.91
N VAL A 35 1.12 -5.07 -6.56
CA VAL A 35 1.61 -6.15 -7.43
C VAL A 35 1.48 -7.49 -6.72
N MET A 36 0.76 -8.41 -7.36
CA MET A 36 0.76 -9.83 -6.99
C MET A 36 2.08 -10.46 -7.43
N LEU A 37 2.97 -10.73 -6.47
CA LEU A 37 4.21 -11.46 -6.74
C LEU A 37 4.02 -12.98 -6.69
N THR A 38 2.99 -13.45 -5.98
CA THR A 38 2.71 -14.88 -5.78
C THR A 38 1.98 -15.51 -6.97
N GLU A 39 2.35 -16.75 -7.32
CA GLU A 39 1.65 -17.59 -8.29
C GLU A 39 0.43 -18.32 -7.70
N SER A 40 0.16 -18.14 -6.40
CA SER A 40 -0.90 -18.81 -5.67
C SER A 40 -2.27 -18.58 -6.31
N ARG A 41 -2.85 -19.66 -6.86
CA ARG A 41 -4.21 -19.62 -7.44
C ARG A 41 -5.26 -19.19 -6.41
N LYS A 42 -5.12 -19.63 -5.16
CA LYS A 42 -6.03 -19.25 -4.07
C LYS A 42 -5.96 -17.73 -3.81
N ALA A 43 -4.76 -17.15 -3.83
CA ALA A 43 -4.60 -15.71 -3.70
C ALA A 43 -5.22 -14.99 -4.92
N ALA A 44 -4.96 -15.47 -6.14
CA ALA A 44 -5.50 -14.90 -7.37
C ALA A 44 -7.04 -14.92 -7.44
N ASP A 45 -7.69 -15.95 -6.89
CA ASP A 45 -9.14 -16.08 -6.84
C ASP A 45 -9.79 -15.12 -5.82
N LEU A 46 -9.07 -14.76 -4.76
CA LEU A 46 -9.59 -13.96 -3.64
C LEU A 46 -9.24 -12.48 -3.75
N ILE A 47 -8.21 -12.14 -4.52
CA ILE A 47 -7.63 -10.79 -4.63
C ILE A 47 -7.84 -10.29 -6.06
N ASP A 48 -8.96 -9.61 -6.25
CA ASP A 48 -9.29 -8.88 -7.47
C ASP A 48 -9.03 -7.37 -7.31
N GLU A 49 -9.15 -6.62 -8.41
CA GLU A 49 -8.98 -5.17 -8.41
C GLU A 49 -9.92 -4.48 -7.42
N ARG A 50 -11.16 -4.95 -7.33
CA ARG A 50 -12.15 -4.41 -6.39
C ARG A 50 -11.69 -4.57 -4.94
N ARG A 51 -11.14 -5.73 -4.57
CA ARG A 51 -10.60 -5.99 -3.23
C ARG A 51 -9.43 -5.05 -2.94
N VAL A 52 -8.53 -4.87 -3.90
CA VAL A 52 -7.39 -3.96 -3.77
C VAL A 52 -7.86 -2.51 -3.55
N LEU A 53 -8.85 -2.06 -4.31
CA LEU A 53 -9.44 -0.73 -4.11
C LEU A 53 -10.08 -0.59 -2.72
N GLN A 54 -10.77 -1.61 -2.21
CA GLN A 54 -11.32 -1.62 -0.85
C GLN A 54 -10.23 -1.51 0.22
N TRP A 55 -9.07 -2.16 0.03
CA TRP A 55 -7.95 -2.02 0.96
C TRP A 55 -7.35 -0.61 0.96
N ILE A 56 -7.23 0.01 -0.23
CA ILE A 56 -6.72 1.38 -0.33
C ILE A 56 -7.74 2.39 0.22
N GLU A 57 -9.04 2.14 0.05
CA GLU A 57 -10.09 2.93 0.70
C GLU A 57 -10.01 2.81 2.23
N HIS A 58 -9.85 1.59 2.75
CA HIS A 58 -9.67 1.37 4.19
C HIS A 58 -8.40 2.04 4.71
N LEU A 59 -7.28 1.96 3.97
CA LEU A 59 -6.05 2.67 4.30
C LEU A 59 -6.28 4.18 4.40
N ASN A 60 -6.97 4.80 3.44
CA ASN A 60 -7.32 6.22 3.49
C ASN A 60 -8.28 6.58 4.65
N ALA A 61 -9.13 5.65 5.07
CA ALA A 61 -9.99 5.83 6.23
C ALA A 61 -9.20 5.74 7.55
N SER A 62 -8.21 4.85 7.62
CA SER A 62 -7.49 4.52 8.85
C SER A 62 -6.18 5.30 9.05
N PHE A 63 -5.54 5.78 7.99
CA PHE A 63 -4.23 6.44 8.05
C PHE A 63 -4.32 7.91 8.49
N ARG A 64 -4.77 8.11 9.73
CA ARG A 64 -5.15 9.39 10.33
C ARG A 64 -4.56 9.54 11.73
N THR A 65 -4.55 10.78 12.25
CA THR A 65 -4.26 10.97 13.67
C THR A 65 -5.35 10.32 14.52
N ARG A 66 -5.08 10.14 15.81
CA ARG A 66 -6.06 9.64 16.79
C ARG A 66 -7.35 10.47 16.83
N GLU A 67 -7.26 11.75 16.53
CA GLU A 67 -8.38 12.70 16.46
C GLU A 67 -9.09 12.68 15.10
N GLY A 68 -8.65 11.84 14.16
CA GLY A 68 -9.26 11.65 12.84
C GLY A 68 -8.73 12.58 11.75
N ALA A 69 -7.67 13.35 11.99
CA ALA A 69 -7.10 14.24 10.98
C ALA A 69 -6.35 13.46 9.89
N ILE A 70 -6.61 13.79 8.63
CA ILE A 70 -5.93 13.18 7.47
C ILE A 70 -4.44 13.53 7.49
N LEU A 71 -3.59 12.53 7.29
CA LEU A 71 -2.14 12.72 7.17
C LEU A 71 -1.71 12.83 5.71
N VAL A 72 -2.13 11.87 4.88
CA VAL A 72 -1.85 11.77 3.45
C VAL A 72 -3.00 11.04 2.76
N ASN A 73 -3.05 11.10 1.43
CA ASN A 73 -3.98 10.32 0.62
C ASN A 73 -3.21 9.30 -0.24
N PHE A 74 -3.81 8.14 -0.48
CA PHE A 74 -3.28 7.07 -1.32
C PHE A 74 -4.15 6.91 -2.56
N GLY A 75 -3.58 7.14 -3.74
CA GLY A 75 -4.25 7.11 -5.04
C GLY A 75 -3.56 8.00 -6.08
N PRO A 76 -3.75 7.74 -7.39
CA PRO A 76 -4.50 6.63 -7.99
C PRO A 76 -3.85 5.26 -7.75
N VAL A 77 -4.61 4.19 -7.95
CA VAL A 77 -4.17 2.80 -7.73
C VAL A 77 -3.97 2.10 -9.07
N VAL A 78 -2.84 1.41 -9.22
CA VAL A 78 -2.56 0.46 -10.30
C VAL A 78 -2.44 -0.93 -9.70
N PHE A 79 -3.22 -1.88 -10.18
CA PHE A 79 -3.12 -3.28 -9.75
C PHE A 79 -2.51 -4.14 -10.86
N ARG A 80 -1.51 -4.95 -10.50
CA ARG A 80 -0.82 -5.89 -11.41
C ARG A 80 -0.95 -7.30 -10.90
N LYS A 81 -1.42 -8.20 -11.77
CA LYS A 81 -1.53 -9.63 -11.49
C LYS A 81 -0.20 -10.34 -11.75
N TYR A 82 -0.03 -11.51 -11.15
CA TYR A 82 1.16 -12.34 -11.38
C TYR A 82 1.38 -12.68 -12.86
N SER A 83 0.31 -12.92 -13.63
CA SER A 83 0.40 -13.19 -15.06
C SER A 83 1.04 -12.05 -15.87
N GLU A 84 1.04 -10.82 -15.36
CA GLU A 84 1.66 -9.67 -16.01
C GLU A 84 3.17 -9.54 -15.70
N ILE A 85 3.64 -10.21 -14.65
CA ILE A 85 5.02 -10.07 -14.14
C ILE A 85 5.83 -11.37 -14.14
N GLN A 86 5.20 -12.52 -14.38
CA GLN A 86 5.84 -13.85 -14.31
C GLN A 86 7.09 -14.00 -15.19
N ASP A 87 7.13 -13.29 -16.32
CA ASP A 87 8.27 -13.32 -17.26
C ASP A 87 9.37 -12.30 -16.91
N SER A 88 9.15 -11.50 -15.86
CA SER A 88 10.12 -10.51 -15.41
C SER A 88 11.39 -11.18 -14.90
N GLN A 89 12.52 -10.64 -15.33
CA GLN A 89 13.85 -11.09 -14.90
C GLN A 89 14.28 -10.48 -13.56
N CYS A 90 13.44 -9.63 -12.95
CA CYS A 90 13.70 -9.09 -11.63
C CYS A 90 13.72 -10.19 -10.57
N ALA A 91 14.78 -10.26 -9.77
CA ALA A 91 14.83 -11.15 -8.61
C ALA A 91 13.67 -10.92 -7.62
N LEU A 92 13.10 -9.71 -7.61
CA LEU A 92 11.89 -9.39 -6.86
C LEU A 92 10.65 -10.13 -7.37
N ALA A 93 10.46 -10.25 -8.68
CA ALA A 93 9.31 -10.96 -9.27
C ALA A 93 9.34 -12.44 -8.88
N GLN A 94 10.54 -13.02 -8.83
CA GLN A 94 10.78 -14.40 -8.43
C GLN A 94 10.74 -14.60 -6.90
N ALA A 95 10.49 -13.55 -6.13
CA ALA A 95 10.46 -13.60 -4.67
C ALA A 95 9.05 -13.80 -4.07
N GLY A 96 8.03 -13.97 -4.91
CA GLY A 96 6.64 -14.04 -4.48
C GLY A 96 6.27 -15.23 -3.60
N ASP A 97 6.77 -16.43 -3.89
CA ASP A 97 6.35 -17.69 -3.26
C ASP A 97 7.42 -18.30 -2.36
N ARG A 98 8.01 -17.46 -1.50
CA ARG A 98 9.21 -17.81 -0.75
C ARG A 98 8.95 -18.66 0.48
N ALA A 99 9.79 -19.69 0.59
CA ALA A 99 9.96 -20.55 1.75
C ALA A 99 11.23 -20.17 2.52
N SER A 100 11.44 -18.89 2.81
CA SER A 100 12.62 -18.43 3.55
C SER A 100 12.33 -17.22 4.45
N PRO A 101 13.09 -17.03 5.54
CA PRO A 101 12.95 -15.86 6.39
C PRO A 101 13.10 -14.56 5.62
N TYR A 102 12.36 -13.53 6.05
CA TYR A 102 12.49 -12.19 5.52
C TYR A 102 13.85 -11.58 5.89
N GLU A 103 14.60 -11.18 4.87
CA GLU A 103 15.88 -10.49 5.02
C GLU A 103 15.78 -9.08 4.42
N GLY A 104 15.58 -8.09 5.28
CA GLY A 104 15.18 -6.74 4.87
C GLY A 104 16.12 -6.10 3.86
N ASP A 105 17.44 -6.24 4.04
CA ASP A 105 18.44 -5.65 3.13
C ASP A 105 18.49 -6.35 1.77
N VAL A 106 18.21 -7.66 1.76
CA VAL A 106 18.15 -8.43 0.52
C VAL A 106 16.90 -8.04 -0.28
N VAL A 107 15.75 -7.89 0.38
CA VAL A 107 14.52 -7.42 -0.26
C VAL A 107 14.68 -5.98 -0.77
N ALA A 108 15.25 -5.08 0.04
CA ALA A 108 15.50 -3.70 -0.39
C ALA A 108 16.41 -3.64 -1.61
N ARG A 109 17.44 -4.49 -1.67
CA ARG A 109 18.29 -4.63 -2.86
C ARG A 109 17.49 -5.06 -4.08
N TRP A 110 16.68 -6.13 -4.00
CA TRP A 110 15.85 -6.57 -5.13
C TRP A 110 14.86 -5.49 -5.60
N VAL A 111 14.26 -4.76 -4.66
CA VAL A 111 13.40 -3.62 -5.00
C VAL A 111 14.21 -2.54 -5.72
N ASN A 112 15.41 -2.21 -5.28
CA ASN A 112 16.20 -1.15 -5.90
C ASN A 112 16.82 -1.54 -7.25
N GLU A 113 17.13 -2.82 -7.45
CA GLU A 113 17.71 -3.36 -8.69
C GLU A 113 16.65 -3.73 -9.75
N CYS A 114 15.37 -3.78 -9.37
CA CYS A 114 14.32 -4.10 -10.33
C CYS A 114 13.95 -2.88 -11.20
N HIS A 115 14.25 -2.97 -12.50
CA HIS A 115 13.95 -1.93 -13.48
C HIS A 115 12.72 -2.22 -14.34
N ASP A 116 12.02 -3.33 -14.09
CA ASP A 116 10.74 -3.64 -14.71
C ASP A 116 9.64 -2.81 -14.04
N GLU A 117 9.10 -1.82 -14.75
CA GLU A 117 8.08 -0.91 -14.21
C GLU A 117 6.75 -1.60 -13.92
N VAL A 118 6.46 -2.75 -14.52
CA VAL A 118 5.26 -3.55 -14.19
C VAL A 118 5.41 -4.16 -12.79
N VAL A 119 6.64 -4.54 -12.42
CA VAL A 119 6.95 -5.05 -11.07
C VAL A 119 7.17 -3.91 -10.09
N ARG A 120 7.95 -2.90 -10.44
CA ARG A 120 8.34 -1.81 -9.54
C ARG A 120 8.27 -0.46 -10.24
N SER A 121 7.28 0.33 -9.87
CA SER A 121 7.16 1.69 -10.37
C SER A 121 8.13 2.64 -9.66
N ALA A 122 8.78 3.52 -10.42
CA ALA A 122 9.56 4.63 -9.85
C ALA A 122 8.73 5.73 -9.19
N THR A 123 7.45 5.85 -9.56
CA THR A 123 6.59 6.99 -9.20
C THR A 123 5.44 6.64 -8.26
N HIS A 124 5.32 5.38 -7.87
CA HIS A 124 4.31 4.90 -6.94
C HIS A 124 4.95 4.42 -5.64
N ILE A 125 4.18 4.41 -4.56
CA ILE A 125 4.45 3.52 -3.43
C ILE A 125 4.15 2.10 -3.91
N ASN A 126 5.12 1.19 -3.81
CA ASN A 126 4.95 -0.18 -4.27
C ASN A 126 4.48 -1.08 -3.11
N VAL A 127 3.37 -1.78 -3.31
CA VAL A 127 2.82 -2.76 -2.37
C VAL A 127 2.88 -4.12 -3.04
N TYR A 128 3.58 -5.06 -2.42
CA TYR A 128 3.83 -6.39 -2.94
C TYR A 128 3.05 -7.41 -2.15
N ILE A 129 2.21 -8.17 -2.83
CA ILE A 129 1.45 -9.27 -2.24
C ILE A 129 2.22 -10.56 -2.51
N VAL A 130 2.61 -11.23 -1.43
CA VAL A 130 3.45 -12.43 -1.46
C VAL A 130 2.76 -13.61 -0.78
N ASP A 131 3.21 -14.81 -1.10
CA ASP A 131 2.96 -16.03 -0.34
C ASP A 131 4.26 -16.37 0.40
N SER A 132 4.43 -15.68 1.52
CA SER A 132 5.55 -15.88 2.45
C SER A 132 5.17 -16.84 3.58
N TYR A 133 3.87 -17.04 3.78
CA TYR A 133 3.25 -17.93 4.75
C TYR A 133 2.47 -19.02 3.99
N SER A 134 3.10 -20.18 3.83
CA SER A 134 2.40 -21.38 3.41
C SER A 134 2.49 -22.43 4.51
N THR A 135 1.37 -22.68 5.17
CA THR A 135 1.22 -23.80 6.12
C THR A 135 1.55 -25.15 5.47
N GLY A 136 1.26 -25.30 4.18
CA GLY A 136 1.63 -26.47 3.38
C GLY A 136 3.15 -26.61 3.12
N LYS A 137 3.93 -25.55 3.34
CA LYS A 137 5.40 -25.54 3.24
C LYS A 137 6.10 -25.39 4.62
N GLY A 138 5.34 -25.40 5.72
CA GLY A 138 5.90 -25.40 7.09
C GLY A 138 6.28 -24.04 7.67
N PHE A 139 5.78 -22.92 7.13
CA PHE A 139 6.09 -21.57 7.62
C PHE A 139 4.89 -20.98 8.38
N SER A 140 5.10 -20.55 9.63
CA SER A 140 4.02 -20.18 10.56
C SER A 140 3.87 -18.67 10.82
N HIS A 141 4.68 -17.82 10.20
CA HIS A 141 4.69 -16.38 10.46
C HIS A 141 3.97 -15.61 9.35
N GLN A 142 2.75 -15.13 9.64
CA GLN A 142 1.92 -14.29 8.79
C GLN A 142 2.42 -12.83 8.85
N ASP A 143 3.63 -12.56 8.38
CA ASP A 143 4.27 -11.26 8.56
C ASP A 143 4.11 -10.30 7.37
N GLY A 144 4.26 -9.02 7.67
CA GLY A 144 4.27 -7.92 6.71
C GLY A 144 5.50 -7.06 7.00
N HIS A 145 5.99 -6.36 5.98
CA HIS A 145 7.16 -5.51 6.10
C HIS A 145 7.05 -4.24 5.26
N GLY A 146 6.97 -3.10 5.93
CA GLY A 146 7.13 -1.78 5.33
C GLY A 146 8.56 -1.26 5.45
N ARG A 147 9.07 -0.63 4.39
CA ARG A 147 10.38 0.04 4.42
C ARG A 147 10.34 1.36 3.67
N ARG A 148 10.84 2.42 4.32
CA ARG A 148 10.99 3.75 3.68
C ARG A 148 11.94 3.75 2.48
N ASN A 149 12.93 2.87 2.50
CA ASN A 149 13.87 2.58 1.40
C ASN A 149 14.39 3.84 0.67
N SER A 150 15.15 4.68 1.40
CA SER A 150 15.70 5.93 0.85
C SER A 150 14.65 6.86 0.20
N ASN A 151 13.45 6.90 0.81
CA ASN A 151 12.27 7.65 0.37
C ASN A 151 11.62 7.11 -0.93
N ARG A 152 11.95 5.89 -1.35
CA ARG A 152 11.20 5.12 -2.36
C ARG A 152 10.52 3.93 -1.67
N PRO A 153 9.46 4.20 -0.88
CA PRO A 153 8.90 3.22 0.02
C PRO A 153 8.35 2.00 -0.71
N TYR A 154 8.43 0.86 -0.04
CA TYR A 154 7.70 -0.33 -0.41
C TYR A 154 7.09 -1.00 0.82
N VAL A 155 6.05 -1.79 0.56
CA VAL A 155 5.38 -2.65 1.53
C VAL A 155 5.33 -4.05 0.95
N LEU A 156 5.64 -5.06 1.75
CA LEU A 156 5.51 -6.48 1.42
C LEU A 156 4.50 -7.09 2.38
N LEU A 157 3.46 -7.75 1.88
CA LEU A 157 2.37 -8.28 2.68
C LEU A 157 2.03 -9.70 2.27
N ASP A 158 2.00 -10.58 3.25
CA ASP A 158 1.44 -11.90 3.06
C ASP A 158 -0.06 -11.84 2.76
N TRP A 159 -0.47 -12.58 1.74
CA TRP A 159 -1.85 -12.55 1.26
C TRP A 159 -2.84 -13.17 2.25
N GLU A 160 -2.45 -14.19 3.03
CA GLU A 160 -3.33 -14.78 4.05
C GLU A 160 -3.53 -13.81 5.22
N ARG A 161 -2.46 -13.09 5.61
CA ARG A 161 -2.57 -12.03 6.64
C ARG A 161 -3.54 -10.95 6.21
N LEU A 162 -3.44 -10.47 4.96
CA LEU A 162 -4.32 -9.43 4.44
C LEU A 162 -5.79 -9.84 4.45
N LEU A 163 -6.08 -11.12 4.15
CA LEU A 163 -7.44 -11.64 4.11
C LEU A 163 -8.00 -12.07 5.48
N SER A 164 -7.16 -12.23 6.49
CA SER A 164 -7.59 -12.62 7.84
C SER A 164 -8.55 -11.62 8.49
N GLY A 165 -8.54 -10.36 8.03
CA GLY A 165 -9.28 -9.27 8.66
C GLY A 165 -8.78 -8.89 10.06
N TYR A 166 -7.62 -9.43 10.45
CA TYR A 166 -7.01 -9.23 11.76
C TYR A 166 -5.92 -8.15 11.68
N GLN A 167 -5.89 -7.24 12.67
CA GLN A 167 -4.80 -6.29 12.90
C GLN A 167 -4.31 -5.51 11.66
N SER A 168 -5.08 -4.50 11.23
CA SER A 168 -4.77 -3.48 10.19
C SER A 168 -3.34 -3.54 9.62
N PRO A 169 -3.03 -4.54 8.76
CA PRO A 169 -1.64 -4.88 8.47
C PRO A 169 -1.05 -3.91 7.46
N LEU A 170 -1.84 -3.53 6.45
CA LEU A 170 -1.41 -2.54 5.46
C LEU A 170 -1.14 -1.18 6.09
N GLU A 171 -1.99 -0.73 7.01
CA GLU A 171 -1.82 0.54 7.73
C GLU A 171 -0.53 0.54 8.57
N HIS A 172 -0.25 -0.57 9.25
CA HIS A 172 0.94 -0.76 10.05
C HIS A 172 2.21 -0.72 9.21
N GLU A 173 2.26 -1.49 8.13
CA GLU A 173 3.42 -1.50 7.24
C GLU A 173 3.59 -0.18 6.51
N MET A 174 2.49 0.49 6.14
CA MET A 174 2.56 1.84 5.61
C MET A 174 3.14 2.82 6.65
N GLY A 175 2.86 2.65 7.94
CA GLY A 175 3.52 3.42 9.00
C GLY A 175 5.05 3.26 8.99
N HIS A 176 5.56 2.03 8.82
CA HIS A 176 6.99 1.78 8.64
C HIS A 176 7.56 2.39 7.36
N ALA A 177 6.80 2.34 6.25
CA ALA A 177 7.16 2.99 5.00
C ALA A 177 7.31 4.52 5.14
N PHE A 178 6.58 5.12 6.08
CA PHE A 178 6.69 6.53 6.47
C PHE A 178 7.60 6.79 7.67
N GLY A 179 8.44 5.81 8.04
CA GLY A 179 9.53 5.99 9.00
C GLY A 179 9.17 5.78 10.47
N LEU A 180 8.01 5.20 10.77
CA LEU A 180 7.64 4.86 12.14
C LEU A 180 8.29 3.54 12.60
N GLY A 181 8.52 3.43 13.91
CA GLY A 181 8.88 2.19 14.59
C GLY A 181 7.70 1.59 15.35
N HIS A 182 7.89 0.39 15.89
CA HIS A 182 6.90 -0.24 16.76
C HIS A 182 6.67 0.54 18.05
N VAL A 183 5.44 0.49 18.56
CA VAL A 183 5.09 0.90 19.92
C VAL A 183 4.59 -0.29 20.72
N CYS A 184 4.82 -0.29 22.02
CA CYS A 184 4.36 -1.35 22.91
C CYS A 184 2.96 -1.06 23.44
N ALA A 185 2.11 -2.08 23.50
CA ALA A 185 0.81 -2.03 24.15
C ALA A 185 0.72 -3.11 25.25
N PRO A 186 1.28 -2.87 26.44
CA PRO A 186 1.27 -3.84 27.53
C PRO A 186 -0.14 -4.26 27.92
N GLY A 187 -0.36 -5.56 28.10
CA GLY A 187 -1.66 -6.14 28.46
C GLY A 187 -2.71 -6.15 27.33
N ALA A 188 -2.39 -5.65 26.14
CA ALA A 188 -3.31 -5.70 25.01
C ALA A 188 -3.57 -7.15 24.58
N THR A 189 -4.86 -7.47 24.44
CA THR A 189 -5.33 -8.73 23.84
C THR A 189 -5.63 -8.51 22.36
N VAL A 190 -5.90 -9.60 21.62
CA VAL A 190 -6.23 -9.57 20.19
C VAL A 190 -7.47 -8.73 19.85
N ARG A 191 -8.26 -8.33 20.86
CA ARG A 191 -9.47 -7.51 20.73
C ARG A 191 -9.32 -6.10 21.31
N THR A 192 -8.18 -5.77 21.91
CA THR A 192 -7.97 -4.47 22.56
C THR A 192 -7.68 -3.39 21.50
N PRO A 193 -8.43 -2.28 21.45
CA PRO A 193 -8.08 -1.14 20.60
C PRO A 193 -6.68 -0.62 20.93
N THR A 194 -5.85 -0.42 19.92
CA THR A 194 -4.45 0.00 20.07
C THR A 194 -4.02 0.96 18.97
N ASN A 195 -2.91 1.66 19.19
CA ASN A 195 -2.22 2.45 18.17
C ASN A 195 -1.90 1.58 16.94
N ILE A 196 -1.93 2.17 15.74
CA ILE A 196 -1.66 1.45 14.48
C ILE A 196 -0.29 0.74 14.54
N MET A 197 0.72 1.36 15.14
CA MET A 197 2.08 0.82 15.24
C MET A 197 2.28 -0.17 16.40
N ALA A 198 1.21 -0.59 17.09
CA ALA A 198 1.33 -1.51 18.21
C ALA A 198 1.82 -2.89 17.75
N SER A 199 2.87 -3.41 18.39
CA SER A 199 3.48 -4.70 18.03
C SER A 199 3.57 -5.68 19.21
N ALA A 200 3.46 -6.96 18.89
CA ALA A 200 3.70 -8.06 19.82
C ALA A 200 5.19 -8.26 20.12
N ASP A 201 6.10 -7.69 19.31
CA ASP A 201 7.57 -7.79 19.48
C ASP A 201 8.06 -7.28 20.83
N CYS A 202 7.28 -6.39 21.45
CA CYS A 202 7.52 -5.93 22.80
C CYS A 202 7.37 -7.01 23.87
N LYS A 203 6.89 -8.22 23.52
CA LYS A 203 6.63 -9.38 24.42
C LYS A 203 5.78 -9.04 25.64
N LYS A 204 4.92 -8.03 25.52
CA LYS A 204 4.09 -7.49 26.60
C LYS A 204 2.59 -7.47 26.27
N GLY A 205 2.20 -7.94 25.09
CA GLY A 205 0.81 -7.99 24.62
C GLY A 205 0.76 -8.52 23.19
N SER A 206 -0.45 -8.65 22.62
CA SER A 206 -0.64 -9.22 21.27
C SER A 206 -0.53 -8.20 20.13
N GLY A 207 -0.30 -6.92 20.42
CA GLY A 207 -0.39 -5.83 19.45
C GLY A 207 -1.79 -5.22 19.28
N GLY A 208 -2.84 -5.83 19.85
CA GLY A 208 -4.20 -5.26 19.84
C GLY A 208 -4.91 -5.32 18.49
N LEU A 209 -5.83 -4.39 18.23
CA LEU A 209 -6.57 -4.27 16.96
C LEU A 209 -5.92 -3.31 15.96
N ARG A 210 -5.00 -2.42 16.40
CA ARG A 210 -4.32 -1.41 15.57
C ARG A 210 -5.26 -0.42 14.87
N ASN A 211 -6.27 0.08 15.59
CA ASN A 211 -7.37 0.87 15.03
C ASN A 211 -7.61 2.24 15.68
N ILE A 212 -6.71 2.74 16.53
CA ILE A 212 -6.87 4.05 17.21
C ILE A 212 -6.35 5.22 16.35
N GLY A 213 -5.51 4.99 15.35
CA GLY A 213 -4.81 6.06 14.62
C GLY A 213 -3.42 6.37 15.19
N PHE A 214 -2.76 7.38 14.62
CA PHE A 214 -1.41 7.81 14.98
C PHE A 214 -1.42 8.94 16.03
N ASP A 215 -0.47 8.91 16.95
CA ASP A 215 -0.25 10.02 17.89
C ASP A 215 0.43 11.23 17.23
N SER A 216 0.63 12.31 17.98
CA SER A 216 1.21 13.56 17.47
C SER A 216 2.64 13.39 16.93
N ASP A 217 3.47 12.59 17.59
CA ASP A 217 4.88 12.41 17.22
C ASP A 217 5.01 11.54 15.97
N GLN A 218 4.19 10.50 15.89
CA GLN A 218 4.01 9.69 14.69
C GLN A 218 3.48 10.53 13.52
N ALA A 219 2.46 11.36 13.75
CA ALA A 219 1.90 12.24 12.73
C ALA A 219 2.92 13.25 12.18
N ASN A 220 3.75 13.83 13.06
CA ASN A 220 4.83 14.74 12.66
C ASN A 220 5.90 14.01 11.83
N THR A 221 6.25 12.79 12.23
CA THR A 221 7.20 11.94 11.49
C THR A 221 6.65 11.58 10.11
N ILE A 222 5.39 11.17 10.02
CA ILE A 222 4.71 10.87 8.76
C ILE A 222 4.73 12.09 7.84
N ARG A 223 4.32 13.26 8.31
CA ARG A 223 4.29 14.49 7.49
C ARG A 223 5.66 14.86 6.96
N LYS A 224 6.70 14.80 7.81
CA LYS A 224 8.09 15.05 7.42
C LYS A 224 8.53 14.11 6.29
N TYR A 225 8.32 12.81 6.44
CA TYR A 225 8.74 11.85 5.43
C TYR A 225 7.84 11.85 4.18
N ALA A 226 6.57 12.22 4.32
CA ALA A 226 5.66 12.39 3.20
C ALA A 226 6.21 13.40 2.19
N GLU A 227 6.72 14.55 2.64
CA GLU A 227 7.33 15.55 1.76
C GLU A 227 8.56 14.98 1.01
N LEU A 228 9.42 14.24 1.71
CA LEU A 228 10.63 13.65 1.13
C LEU A 228 10.31 12.54 0.13
N ILE A 229 9.34 11.68 0.44
CA ILE A 229 8.85 10.62 -0.44
C ILE A 229 8.19 11.25 -1.67
N HIS A 230 7.32 12.24 -1.49
CA HIS A 230 6.62 12.89 -2.58
C HIS A 230 7.59 13.56 -3.56
N LYS A 231 8.64 14.22 -3.04
CA LYS A 231 9.72 14.75 -3.89
C LYS A 231 10.45 13.63 -4.64
N LYS A 232 10.70 12.49 -3.99
CA LYS A 232 11.47 11.38 -4.57
C LYS A 232 10.71 10.62 -5.66
N LEU A 233 9.40 10.44 -5.51
CA LEU A 233 8.54 9.74 -6.48
C LEU A 233 8.18 10.59 -7.71
N ARG A 234 8.53 11.88 -7.72
CA ARG A 234 8.36 12.79 -8.87
C ARG A 234 9.64 12.99 -9.70
N GLN A 235 10.72 12.30 -9.32
CA GLN A 235 12.01 12.26 -10.02
C GLN A 235 12.16 10.97 -10.80
#